data_AF-A0A519UVD6-F1
#
_entry.id   AF-A0A519UVD6-F1
#
_cell.length_a   1.000
_cell.length_b   1.000
_cell.length_c   1.000
_cell.angle_alpha   90.00
_cell.angle_beta   90.00
_cell.angle_gamma   90.00
#
_symmetry.space_group_name_H-M   'P 1'
#
loop_
_entity.id
_entity.type
_entity.pdbx_description
1 polymer ?
#
loop_
_entity_poly.entity_id
_entity_poly.type
_entity_poly.pdbx_seq_one_letter_code
_entity_poly.pdbx_strand_id
1 'polypeptide(L)'
;SNAKYGIGGYNEHRTIYSRSGHFDTLEEPRRLHLGTDIWGPAETPIYNFYDATVHSFKFNDNFGDYGATIILQYQLDNLTLFALYGHLSLSSLNGLAEGQFIPAGKQFASFGVKEENGFWPPHLHFQLIFDMEGMKGDYPGVCQFSRRAVYLENCPDPALILKHTFTPALP
;
A
#
# COMPACT_ATOMS: atom_id res chain seq x y z
N SER A 1 20.53 -6.68 -14.39
CA SER A 1 20.31 -5.27 -14.00
C SER A 1 20.89 -5.08 -12.60
N ASN A 2 21.50 -3.91 -12.29
CA ASN A 2 22.04 -3.58 -10.95
C ASN A 2 21.04 -2.75 -10.12
N ALA A 3 19.74 -3.04 -10.25
CA ALA A 3 18.69 -2.27 -9.59
C ALA A 3 18.55 -2.70 -8.11
N LYS A 4 18.39 -1.73 -7.21
CA LYS A 4 18.21 -1.97 -5.76
C LYS A 4 16.78 -2.41 -5.41
N TYR A 5 15.80 -1.99 -6.21
CA TYR A 5 14.37 -2.24 -6.00
C TYR A 5 13.70 -2.67 -7.30
N GLY A 6 12.65 -3.48 -7.19
CA GLY A 6 11.69 -3.74 -8.27
C GLY A 6 10.44 -2.90 -8.07
N ILE A 7 9.83 -2.39 -9.14
CA ILE A 7 8.57 -1.64 -9.07
C ILE A 7 7.56 -2.30 -10.01
N GLY A 8 6.37 -2.60 -9.49
CA GLY A 8 5.27 -3.26 -10.20
C GLY A 8 4.27 -2.28 -10.78
N GLY A 9 3.32 -2.78 -11.56
CA GLY A 9 2.29 -1.93 -12.17
C GLY A 9 1.13 -1.57 -11.25
N TYR A 10 0.66 -0.33 -11.38
CA TYR A 10 -0.71 0.09 -11.06
C TYR A 10 -1.65 -0.31 -12.20
N ASN A 11 -2.90 -0.66 -11.86
CA ASN A 11 -3.90 -1.12 -12.84
C ASN A 11 -3.42 -2.37 -13.62
N GLU A 12 -2.75 -3.29 -12.92
CA GLU A 12 -2.21 -4.52 -13.48
C GLU A 12 -3.11 -5.70 -13.13
N HIS A 13 -3.57 -6.46 -14.13
CA HIS A 13 -4.31 -7.69 -13.89
C HIS A 13 -3.34 -8.84 -13.63
N ARG A 14 -3.22 -9.29 -12.37
CA ARG A 14 -2.22 -10.29 -11.99
C ARG A 14 -2.86 -11.63 -11.63
N THR A 15 -2.30 -12.70 -12.18
CA THR A 15 -2.74 -14.07 -11.89
C THR A 15 -2.26 -14.55 -10.52
N ILE A 16 -1.20 -13.96 -9.96
CA ILE A 16 -0.60 -14.37 -8.68
C ILE A 16 -1.59 -14.35 -7.49
N TYR A 17 -2.65 -13.54 -7.56
CA TYR A 17 -3.68 -13.48 -6.53
C TYR A 17 -4.52 -14.76 -6.40
N SER A 18 -4.51 -15.65 -7.41
CA SER A 18 -5.19 -16.95 -7.34
C SER A 18 -4.61 -17.89 -6.28
N ARG A 19 -3.46 -17.55 -5.69
CA ARG A 19 -2.82 -18.35 -4.63
C ARG A 19 -3.53 -18.24 -3.28
N SER A 20 -4.42 -17.27 -3.09
CA SER A 20 -5.19 -17.10 -1.86
C SER A 20 -6.69 -17.20 -2.12
N GLY A 21 -7.36 -18.09 -1.39
CA GLY A 21 -8.82 -18.18 -1.38
C GLY A 21 -9.52 -16.91 -0.88
N HIS A 22 -8.78 -15.97 -0.29
CA HIS A 22 -9.29 -14.65 0.07
C HIS A 22 -9.67 -13.84 -1.19
N PHE A 23 -8.96 -14.00 -2.31
CA PHE A 23 -9.22 -13.28 -3.56
C PHE A 23 -9.82 -14.14 -4.68
N ASP A 24 -9.73 -15.46 -4.55
CA ASP A 24 -10.27 -16.44 -5.49
C ASP A 24 -11.63 -16.94 -4.98
N THR A 25 -12.67 -16.13 -5.20
CA THR A 25 -14.05 -16.41 -4.80
C THR A 25 -14.84 -17.17 -5.87
N LEU A 26 -16.02 -17.70 -5.53
CA LEU A 26 -16.95 -18.31 -6.51
C LEU A 26 -17.57 -17.27 -7.47
N GLU A 27 -17.65 -16.00 -7.04
CA GLU A 27 -17.91 -14.85 -7.92
C GLU A 27 -16.66 -14.44 -8.70
N GLU A 28 -16.72 -13.40 -9.55
CA GLU A 28 -15.56 -12.91 -10.29
C GLU A 28 -14.37 -12.67 -9.33
N PRO A 29 -13.18 -13.26 -9.59
CA PRO A 29 -12.04 -13.15 -8.69
C PRO A 29 -11.43 -11.75 -8.72
N ARG A 30 -10.88 -11.32 -7.58
CA ARG A 30 -10.24 -10.01 -7.45
C ARG A 30 -8.78 -10.11 -7.89
N ARG A 31 -8.45 -9.51 -9.05
CA ARG A 31 -7.13 -9.68 -9.70
C ARG A 31 -6.52 -8.39 -10.23
N LEU A 32 -7.29 -7.30 -10.29
CA LEU A 32 -6.79 -6.00 -10.75
C LEU A 32 -6.15 -5.25 -9.59
N HIS A 33 -4.86 -4.98 -9.70
CA HIS A 33 -4.08 -4.27 -8.69
C HIS A 33 -4.37 -2.76 -8.66
N LEU A 34 -4.70 -2.23 -7.48
CA LEU A 34 -5.06 -0.82 -7.26
C LEU A 34 -3.92 0.03 -6.67
N GLY A 35 -2.82 -0.61 -6.27
CA GLY A 35 -1.63 0.05 -5.77
C GLY A 35 -0.43 -0.10 -6.71
N THR A 36 0.74 0.23 -6.18
CA THR A 36 2.04 -0.06 -6.78
C THR A 36 2.87 -0.83 -5.75
N ASP A 37 3.45 -1.94 -6.20
CA ASP A 37 4.32 -2.75 -5.36
C ASP A 37 5.77 -2.36 -5.56
N ILE A 38 6.50 -2.23 -4.45
CA ILE A 38 7.92 -1.90 -4.43
C ILE A 38 8.65 -3.02 -3.70
N TRP A 39 9.32 -3.89 -4.44
CA TRP A 39 10.05 -5.04 -3.89
C TRP A 39 11.46 -4.67 -3.45
N GLY A 40 11.86 -5.21 -2.31
CA GLY A 40 13.17 -5.01 -1.70
C GLY A 40 13.37 -5.97 -0.53
N PRO A 41 14.52 -5.92 0.16
CA PRO A 41 14.74 -6.73 1.36
C PRO A 41 13.69 -6.41 2.44
N ALA A 42 13.36 -7.40 3.27
CA ALA A 42 12.64 -7.14 4.52
C ALA A 42 13.39 -6.08 5.35
N GLU A 43 12.66 -5.37 6.21
CA GLU A 43 13.17 -4.29 7.04
C GLU A 43 13.66 -3.05 6.26
N THR A 44 13.48 -3.01 4.93
CA THR A 44 13.72 -1.79 4.15
C THR A 44 12.91 -0.63 4.74
N PRO A 45 13.55 0.49 5.13
CA PRO A 45 12.88 1.60 5.80
C PRO A 45 11.97 2.37 4.85
N ILE A 46 10.83 2.82 5.38
CA ILE A 46 9.86 3.65 4.67
C ILE A 46 9.78 5.02 5.35
N TYR A 47 9.92 6.06 4.55
CA TYR A 47 9.87 7.45 4.97
C TYR A 47 8.61 8.12 4.44
N ASN A 48 7.99 8.96 5.26
CA ASN A 48 6.82 9.72 4.87
C ASN A 48 7.20 10.83 3.89
N PHE A 49 6.45 11.00 2.79
CA PHE A 49 6.83 11.96 1.73
C PHE A 49 6.31 13.39 1.97
N TYR A 50 5.28 13.54 2.80
CA TYR A 50 4.66 14.82 3.12
C TYR A 50 4.07 14.79 4.54
N ASP A 51 3.80 15.95 5.14
CA ASP A 51 3.17 16.00 6.46
C ASP A 51 1.82 15.27 6.45
N ALA A 52 1.64 14.37 7.41
CA ALA A 52 0.51 13.46 7.43
C ALA A 52 -0.05 13.25 8.84
N THR A 53 -1.26 12.74 8.89
CA THR A 53 -1.88 12.26 10.12
C THR A 53 -2.23 10.78 9.94
N VAL A 54 -2.02 9.97 10.97
CA VAL A 54 -2.46 8.56 10.97
C VAL A 54 -3.99 8.55 10.92
N HIS A 55 -4.55 8.07 9.81
CA HIS A 55 -5.99 7.86 9.70
C HIS A 55 -6.40 6.63 10.50
N SER A 56 -5.73 5.51 10.23
CA SER A 56 -6.03 4.21 10.85
C SER A 56 -4.93 3.20 10.55
N PHE A 57 -4.87 2.10 11.29
CA PHE A 57 -3.94 1.00 11.06
C PHE A 57 -4.54 -0.32 11.55
N LYS A 58 -4.07 -1.44 11.01
CA LYS A 58 -4.54 -2.79 11.39
C LYS A 58 -3.51 -3.84 10.98
N PHE A 59 -3.54 -4.98 11.66
CA PHE A 59 -2.88 -6.20 11.21
C PHE A 59 -3.89 -7.09 10.48
N ASN A 60 -3.86 -7.09 9.14
CA ASN A 60 -4.74 -7.88 8.27
C ASN A 60 -4.16 -9.30 8.09
N ASP A 61 -4.22 -10.10 9.15
CA ASP A 61 -3.53 -11.40 9.29
C ASP A 61 -4.24 -12.57 8.58
N ASN A 62 -4.71 -12.35 7.35
CA ASN A 62 -5.17 -13.44 6.49
C ASN A 62 -4.06 -13.82 5.51
N PHE A 63 -3.99 -15.11 5.15
CA PHE A 63 -3.03 -15.56 4.15
C PHE A 63 -3.27 -14.87 2.79
N GLY A 64 -2.24 -14.22 2.27
CA GLY A 64 -2.28 -13.45 1.03
C GLY A 64 -2.82 -12.02 1.18
N ASP A 65 -3.33 -11.63 2.33
CA ASP A 65 -3.80 -10.26 2.60
C ASP A 65 -2.61 -9.32 2.89
N TYR A 66 -2.86 -8.08 3.33
CA TYR A 66 -1.82 -7.09 3.52
C TYR A 66 -0.85 -7.36 4.67
N GLY A 67 -1.25 -8.12 5.69
CA GLY A 67 -0.52 -8.13 6.95
C GLY A 67 -0.55 -6.75 7.64
N ALA A 68 0.57 -6.31 8.22
CA ALA A 68 0.59 -5.02 8.91
C ALA A 68 0.37 -3.85 7.92
N THR A 69 -0.61 -3.01 8.22
CA THR A 69 -1.12 -1.96 7.33
C THR A 69 -1.27 -0.64 8.08
N ILE A 70 -0.77 0.44 7.48
CA ILE A 70 -0.95 1.82 7.98
C ILE A 70 -1.60 2.64 6.88
N ILE A 71 -2.58 3.47 7.25
CA ILE A 71 -3.22 4.45 6.37
C ILE A 71 -2.91 5.84 6.90
N LEU A 72 -2.27 6.66 6.06
CA LEU A 72 -1.97 8.06 6.36
C LEU A 72 -2.91 8.97 5.57
N GLN A 73 -3.38 10.02 6.21
CA GLN A 73 -4.14 11.11 5.60
C GLN A 73 -3.23 12.31 5.38
N TYR A 74 -3.26 12.84 4.17
CA TYR A 74 -2.54 14.01 3.72
C TYR A 74 -3.53 15.12 3.39
N GLN A 75 -3.20 16.34 3.80
CA GLN A 75 -3.93 17.54 3.39
C GLN A 75 -3.05 18.34 2.41
N LEU A 76 -3.47 18.38 1.15
CA LEU A 76 -2.81 19.08 0.05
C LEU A 76 -3.72 20.22 -0.43
N ASP A 77 -3.55 21.42 0.12
CA ASP A 77 -4.46 22.54 -0.08
C ASP A 77 -5.93 22.14 0.19
N ASN A 78 -6.78 22.11 -0.85
CA ASN A 78 -8.20 21.75 -0.76
C ASN A 78 -8.46 20.25 -1.00
N LEU A 79 -7.42 19.44 -1.21
CA LEU A 79 -7.51 18.01 -1.45
C LEU A 79 -7.10 17.23 -0.20
N THR A 80 -8.00 16.39 0.29
CA THR A 80 -7.66 15.32 1.21
C THR A 80 -7.31 14.08 0.40
N LEU A 81 -6.16 13.48 0.69
CA LEU A 81 -5.68 12.27 0.04
C LEU A 81 -5.28 11.26 1.11
N PHE A 82 -5.62 10.00 0.93
CA PHE A 82 -5.17 8.92 1.79
C PHE A 82 -4.13 8.07 1.06
N ALA A 83 -3.16 7.56 1.80
CA ALA A 83 -2.26 6.53 1.30
C ALA A 83 -2.26 5.30 2.21
N LEU A 84 -2.49 4.15 1.60
CA LEU A 84 -2.38 2.84 2.24
C LEU A 84 -0.97 2.28 2.01
N TYR A 85 -0.34 1.88 3.11
CA TYR A 85 0.95 1.21 3.17
C TYR A 85 0.72 -0.20 3.72
N GLY A 86 0.72 -1.19 2.83
CA GLY A 86 0.57 -2.61 3.16
C GLY A 86 1.90 -3.35 3.21
N HIS A 87 1.86 -4.60 3.67
CA HIS A 87 3.01 -5.51 3.74
C HIS A 87 4.15 -5.01 4.64
N LEU A 88 3.80 -4.27 5.69
CA LEU A 88 4.75 -3.69 6.63
C LEU A 88 5.22 -4.71 7.67
N SER A 89 6.27 -4.35 8.41
CA SER A 89 6.64 -5.08 9.61
C SER A 89 5.62 -4.85 10.71
N LEU A 90 5.35 -5.88 11.52
CA LEU A 90 4.38 -5.77 12.62
C LEU A 90 4.82 -4.72 13.64
N SER A 91 6.13 -4.58 13.85
CA SER A 91 6.71 -3.56 14.73
C SER A 91 6.42 -2.11 14.28
N SER A 92 6.10 -1.88 13.00
CA SER A 92 5.72 -0.56 12.49
C SER A 92 4.40 -0.06 13.09
N LEU A 93 3.56 -0.94 13.64
CA LEU A 93 2.30 -0.55 14.30
C LEU A 93 2.50 -0.07 15.74
N ASN A 94 3.67 -0.32 16.33
CA ASN A 94 3.92 -0.03 17.74
C ASN A 94 3.96 1.48 18.01
N GLY A 95 3.17 1.91 19.01
CA GLY A 95 3.12 3.31 19.42
C GLY A 95 2.37 4.21 18.44
N LEU A 96 1.68 3.64 17.44
CA LEU A 96 0.74 4.39 16.61
C LEU A 96 -0.56 4.70 17.34
N ALA A 97 -1.10 5.87 17.08
CA ALA A 97 -2.45 6.25 17.46
C ALA A 97 -3.14 6.93 16.27
N GLU A 98 -4.45 6.71 16.12
CA GLU A 98 -5.24 7.48 15.17
C GLU A 98 -5.17 8.98 15.53
N GLY A 99 -5.08 9.85 14.52
CA GLY A 99 -4.86 11.27 14.72
C GLY A 99 -3.40 11.65 15.02
N GLN A 100 -2.47 10.70 15.12
CA GLN A 100 -1.06 11.01 15.35
C GLN A 100 -0.43 11.69 14.13
N PHE A 101 0.26 12.80 14.36
CA PHE A 101 1.02 13.49 13.33
C PHE A 101 2.33 12.76 12.97
N ILE A 102 2.60 12.65 11.67
CA ILE A 102 3.85 12.12 11.11
C ILE A 102 4.44 13.17 10.14
N PRO A 103 5.55 13.83 10.49
CA PRO A 103 6.15 14.82 9.61
C PRO A 103 6.75 14.22 8.34
N ALA A 104 6.85 15.03 7.29
CA ALA A 104 7.59 14.72 6.08
C ALA A 104 9.04 14.33 6.40
N GLY A 105 9.58 13.37 5.65
CA GLY A 105 10.95 12.85 5.82
C GLY A 105 11.15 11.97 7.05
N LYS A 106 10.13 11.75 7.89
CA LYS A 106 10.22 10.85 9.05
C LYS A 106 10.12 9.39 8.61
N GLN A 107 11.04 8.55 9.07
CA GLN A 107 10.86 7.10 9.01
C GLN A 107 9.70 6.70 9.93
N PHE A 108 8.72 5.99 9.41
CA PHE A 108 7.55 5.58 10.18
C PHE A 108 7.23 4.09 10.08
N ALA A 109 7.80 3.39 9.10
CA ALA A 109 7.57 1.97 8.90
C ALA A 109 8.77 1.29 8.24
N SER A 110 8.70 -0.02 8.09
CA SER A 110 9.61 -0.83 7.29
C SER A 110 8.89 -2.00 6.63
N PHE A 111 9.52 -2.63 5.64
CA PHE A 111 8.98 -3.81 4.97
C PHE A 111 8.89 -4.98 5.94
N GLY A 112 7.80 -5.74 5.88
CA GLY A 112 7.59 -6.92 6.72
C GLY A 112 8.32 -8.16 6.21
N VAL A 113 8.60 -9.07 7.13
CA VAL A 113 8.90 -10.46 6.79
C VAL A 113 7.63 -11.17 6.32
N LYS A 114 7.77 -12.33 5.68
CA LYS A 114 6.63 -13.04 5.08
C LYS A 114 5.54 -13.39 6.11
N GLU A 115 5.93 -13.69 7.35
CA GLU A 115 5.02 -14.01 8.44
C GLU A 115 4.17 -12.81 8.90
N GLU A 116 4.62 -11.59 8.63
CA GLU A 116 3.97 -10.34 9.07
C GLU A 116 3.21 -9.64 7.93
N ASN A 117 3.45 -10.06 6.69
CA ASN A 117 3.00 -9.35 5.49
C ASN A 117 1.97 -10.14 4.66
N GLY A 118 1.35 -11.20 5.20
CA GLY A 118 0.42 -12.07 4.47
C GLY A 118 1.12 -13.12 3.58
N PHE A 119 2.35 -13.51 3.92
CA PHE A 119 3.17 -14.51 3.22
C PHE A 119 3.54 -14.14 1.79
N TRP A 120 3.73 -12.85 1.53
CA TRP A 120 4.30 -12.35 0.28
C TRP A 120 5.83 -12.24 0.36
N PRO A 121 6.54 -12.35 -0.78
CA PRO A 121 7.92 -11.87 -0.85
C PRO A 121 7.97 -10.42 -0.31
N PRO A 122 8.99 -10.03 0.49
CA PRO A 122 9.02 -8.70 1.09
C PRO A 122 8.90 -7.57 0.06
N HIS A 123 7.94 -6.67 0.30
CA HIS A 123 7.67 -5.49 -0.52
C HIS A 123 6.77 -4.52 0.24
N LEU A 124 6.59 -3.33 -0.32
CA LEU A 124 5.55 -2.37 0.07
C LEU A 124 4.44 -2.40 -0.98
N HIS A 125 3.18 -2.53 -0.54
CA HIS A 125 2.01 -2.12 -1.34
C HIS A 125 1.72 -0.66 -1.02
N PHE A 126 1.86 0.23 -2.00
CA PHE A 126 1.56 1.65 -1.86
C PHE A 126 0.38 2.04 -2.74
N GLN A 127 -0.69 2.53 -2.13
CA GLN A 127 -1.93 2.88 -2.83
C GLN A 127 -2.45 4.23 -2.37
N LEU A 128 -2.93 5.03 -3.34
CA LEU A 128 -3.61 6.29 -3.09
C LEU A 128 -5.11 6.10 -3.14
N ILE A 129 -5.84 6.87 -2.34
CA ILE A 129 -7.30 6.77 -2.18
C ILE A 129 -7.85 8.18 -1.93
N PHE A 130 -8.90 8.60 -2.63
CA PHE A 130 -9.57 9.89 -2.39
C PHE A 130 -10.60 9.83 -1.26
N ASP A 131 -11.43 8.79 -1.23
CA ASP A 131 -12.45 8.55 -0.22
C ASP A 131 -12.26 7.17 0.43
N MET A 132 -12.12 7.15 1.76
CA MET A 132 -12.00 5.91 2.52
C MET A 132 -13.34 5.16 2.65
N GLU A 133 -14.46 5.76 2.24
CA GLU A 133 -15.81 5.17 2.29
C GLU A 133 -16.20 4.68 3.70
N GLY A 134 -15.66 5.35 4.73
CA GLY A 134 -15.84 4.99 6.14
C GLY A 134 -15.01 3.77 6.62
N MET A 135 -14.19 3.17 5.74
CA MET A 135 -13.32 2.05 6.09
C MET A 135 -12.14 2.49 6.98
N LYS A 136 -11.65 1.58 7.82
CA LYS A 136 -10.52 1.81 8.73
C LYS A 136 -9.60 0.60 8.80
N GLY A 137 -8.30 0.88 8.75
CA GLY A 137 -7.24 -0.12 8.83
C GLY A 137 -7.11 -1.03 7.61
N ASP A 138 -7.97 -0.85 6.62
CA ASP A 138 -8.05 -1.67 5.41
C ASP A 138 -8.78 -0.91 4.31
N TYR A 139 -8.46 -1.21 3.06
CA TYR A 139 -9.16 -0.76 1.85
C TYR A 139 -8.79 -1.71 0.70
N PRO A 140 -9.71 -2.04 -0.23
CA PRO A 140 -9.42 -2.97 -1.32
C PRO A 140 -8.14 -2.61 -2.11
N GLY A 141 -7.16 -3.52 -2.07
CA GLY A 141 -5.91 -3.44 -2.84
C GLY A 141 -5.96 -4.09 -4.21
N VAL A 142 -6.95 -4.98 -4.35
CA VAL A 142 -7.30 -5.62 -5.60
C VAL A 142 -8.81 -5.59 -5.77
N CYS A 143 -9.25 -5.44 -7.02
CA CYS A 143 -10.66 -5.49 -7.37
C CYS A 143 -10.94 -6.47 -8.51
N GLN A 144 -12.23 -6.74 -8.69
CA GLN A 144 -12.76 -7.41 -9.87
C GLN A 144 -12.49 -6.55 -11.10
N PHE A 145 -12.19 -7.18 -12.24
CA PHE A 145 -11.93 -6.44 -13.47
C PHE A 145 -13.17 -5.66 -13.92
N SER A 146 -14.37 -6.22 -13.71
CA SER A 146 -15.64 -5.52 -13.96
C SER A 146 -15.82 -4.23 -13.15
N ARG A 147 -15.18 -4.10 -12.00
CA ARG A 147 -15.24 -2.93 -11.10
C ARG A 147 -14.10 -1.93 -11.32
N ARG A 148 -13.20 -2.21 -12.26
CA ARG A 148 -12.00 -1.42 -12.56
C ARG A 148 -12.28 0.08 -12.61
N ALA A 149 -13.23 0.53 -13.43
CA ALA A 149 -13.47 1.96 -13.64
C ALA A 149 -13.81 2.69 -12.34
N VAL A 150 -14.65 2.09 -11.50
CA VAL A 150 -15.07 2.65 -10.21
C VAL A 150 -13.87 2.76 -9.27
N TYR A 151 -13.08 1.69 -9.13
CA TYR A 151 -11.96 1.72 -8.20
C TYR A 151 -10.82 2.63 -8.66
N LEU A 152 -10.53 2.73 -9.96
CA LEU A 152 -9.47 3.62 -10.47
C LEU A 152 -9.86 5.10 -10.42
N GLU A 153 -11.15 5.43 -10.33
CA GLU A 153 -11.60 6.80 -10.07
C GLU A 153 -11.27 7.22 -8.64
N ASN A 154 -11.43 6.31 -7.67
CA ASN A 154 -11.12 6.56 -6.27
C ASN A 154 -9.64 6.33 -5.91
N CYS A 155 -8.94 5.44 -6.63
CA CYS A 155 -7.55 5.06 -6.37
C CYS A 155 -6.63 5.51 -7.51
N PRO A 156 -6.10 6.75 -7.50
CA PRO A 156 -5.28 7.26 -8.59
C PRO A 156 -3.89 6.58 -8.65
N ASP A 157 -3.21 6.72 -9.80
CA ASP A 157 -1.89 6.14 -10.03
C ASP A 157 -0.83 6.70 -9.02
N PRO A 158 -0.23 5.85 -8.17
CA PRO A 158 0.80 6.27 -7.21
C PRO A 158 2.05 6.87 -7.85
N ALA A 159 2.26 6.69 -9.16
CA ALA A 159 3.37 7.30 -9.89
C ALA A 159 3.40 8.83 -9.79
N LEU A 160 2.26 9.48 -9.49
CA LEU A 160 2.19 10.92 -9.20
C LEU A 160 3.08 11.34 -8.02
N ILE A 161 3.31 10.45 -7.07
CA ILE A 161 4.19 10.68 -5.92
C ILE A 161 5.55 10.04 -6.17
N LEU A 162 5.56 8.76 -6.57
CA LEU A 162 6.79 7.95 -6.65
C LEU A 162 7.83 8.52 -7.62
N LYS A 163 7.41 9.15 -8.73
CA LYS A 163 8.34 9.81 -9.69
C LYS A 163 9.19 10.91 -9.05
N HIS A 164 8.72 11.50 -7.96
CA HIS A 164 9.42 12.55 -7.22
C HIS A 164 10.11 12.02 -5.96
N THR A 165 9.90 10.75 -5.61
CA THR A 165 10.51 10.08 -4.46
C THR A 165 11.83 9.40 -4.82
N PHE A 166 11.97 8.96 -6.08
CA PHE A 166 13.19 8.33 -6.57
C PHE A 166 13.98 9.30 -7.45
N THR A 167 15.17 9.70 -7.01
CA THR A 167 16.16 10.23 -7.94
C THR A 167 16.68 9.07 -8.79
N PRO A 168 16.61 9.13 -10.13
CA PRO A 168 17.14 8.07 -10.98
C PRO A 168 18.61 7.79 -10.63
N ALA A 169 18.99 6.51 -10.60
CA ALA A 169 20.38 6.12 -10.38
C ALA A 169 21.31 6.48 -11.56
N LEU A 170 20.75 7.03 -12.64
CA LEU A 170 21.48 7.50 -13.81
C LEU A 170 21.02 8.93 -14.17
N PRO A 171 21.96 9.83 -14.49
CA PRO A 171 21.67 11.21 -14.88
C PRO A 171 20.83 11.32 -16.16
#